data_AF-A0A7X2TDM7-F1
#
_entry.id   AF-A0A7X2TDM7-F1
#
_cell.length_a   1.000
_cell.length_b   1.000
_cell.length_c   1.000
_cell.angle_alpha   90.00
_cell.angle_beta   90.00
_cell.angle_gamma   90.00
#
_symmetry.space_group_name_H-M   'P 1'
#
loop_
_entity.id
_entity.type
_entity.pdbx_description
1 polymer ?
#
loop_
_entity_poly.entity_id
_entity_poly.type
_entity_poly.pdbx_seq_one_letter_code
_entity_poly.pdbx_strand_id
1 'polypeptide(L)'
;MKYGKMIYEIEKCIEDGEYSKGEKLAEQAIINSPKTPAFHNLLGLILEKECRHVQAMKCFKNAYDLDQGYEPARYNLERYGIFCPIKNCMYSVEEEPIE
;
A
#
# COMPACT_ATOMS: atom_id res chain seq x y z
N MET A 1 3.33 21.17 -0.90
CA MET A 1 2.61 20.11 -0.17
C MET A 1 3.41 19.71 1.07
N LYS A 2 2.76 19.55 2.22
CA LYS A 2 3.38 19.38 3.56
C LYS A 2 4.44 18.26 3.66
N TYR A 3 4.32 17.21 2.84
CA TYR A 3 5.18 16.02 2.89
C TYR A 3 5.97 15.76 1.61
N GLY A 4 5.93 16.67 0.63
CA GLY A 4 6.47 16.43 -0.71
C GLY A 4 7.95 16.03 -0.73
N LYS A 5 8.76 16.62 0.16
CA LYS A 5 10.19 16.27 0.28
C LYS A 5 10.41 14.83 0.76
N MET A 6 9.71 14.39 1.80
CA MET A 6 9.84 13.02 2.32
C MET A 6 9.37 11.99 1.31
N ILE A 7 8.22 12.26 0.66
CA ILE A 7 7.68 11.39 -0.39
C ILE A 7 8.70 11.24 -1.52
N TYR A 8 9.23 12.35 -2.03
CA TYR A 8 10.24 12.36 -3.08
C TYR A 8 11.50 11.56 -2.71
N GLU A 9 12.02 11.72 -1.49
CA GLU A 9 13.22 11.00 -1.04
C GLU A 9 12.99 9.48 -0.96
N ILE A 10 11.80 9.06 -0.52
CA ILE A 10 11.44 7.63 -0.47
C ILE A 10 11.25 7.07 -1.87
N GLU A 11 10.53 7.79 -2.75
CA GLU A 11 10.34 7.40 -4.16
C GLU A 11 11.68 7.24 -4.88
N LYS A 12 12.60 8.18 -4.66
CA LYS A 12 13.95 8.11 -5.21
C LYS A 12 14.71 6.87 -4.71
N CYS A 13 14.60 6.51 -3.43
CA CYS A 13 15.21 5.26 -2.93
C CYS A 13 14.63 4.01 -3.62
N ILE A 14 13.34 4.03 -3.98
CA ILE A 14 12.71 2.92 -4.73
C ILE A 14 13.27 2.86 -6.15
N GLU A 15 13.39 4.01 -6.83
CA GLU A 15 13.95 4.11 -8.18
C GLU A 15 15.41 3.66 -8.24
N ASP A 16 16.22 4.07 -7.25
CA ASP A 16 17.64 3.76 -7.14
C ASP A 16 17.90 2.33 -6.60
N GLY A 17 16.85 1.61 -6.17
CA GLY A 17 16.96 0.28 -5.57
C GLY A 17 17.54 0.26 -4.15
N GLU A 18 17.65 1.41 -3.50
CA GLU A 18 18.14 1.60 -2.13
C GLU A 18 17.07 1.21 -1.07
N TYR A 19 16.50 0.01 -1.17
CA TYR A 19 15.32 -0.41 -0.40
C TYR A 19 15.50 -0.30 1.12
N SER A 20 16.65 -0.71 1.67
CA SER A 20 16.92 -0.62 3.12
C SER A 20 16.91 0.83 3.64
N LYS A 21 17.34 1.80 2.82
CA LYS A 21 17.28 3.22 3.16
C LYS A 21 15.86 3.76 3.00
N GLY A 22 15.18 3.37 1.92
CA GLY A 22 13.78 3.69 1.69
C GLY A 22 12.88 3.21 2.84
N GLU A 23 13.06 1.99 3.33
CA GLU A 23 12.29 1.41 4.44
C GLU A 23 12.45 2.27 5.69
N LYS A 24 13.69 2.60 6.08
CA LYS A 24 13.96 3.46 7.25
C LYS A 24 13.32 4.84 7.12
N LEU A 25 13.38 5.46 5.94
CA LEU A 25 12.77 6.75 5.69
C LEU A 25 11.24 6.68 5.78
N ALA A 26 10.65 5.63 5.20
CA ALA A 26 9.21 5.40 5.27
C ALA A 26 8.72 5.13 6.70
N GLU A 27 9.43 4.30 7.48
CA GLU A 27 9.14 4.06 8.90
C GLU A 27 9.20 5.35 9.73
N GLN A 28 10.22 6.17 9.53
CA GLN A 28 10.32 7.48 10.19
C GLN A 28 9.18 8.41 9.79
N ALA A 29 8.80 8.42 8.51
CA ALA A 29 7.68 9.22 8.02
C ALA A 29 6.35 8.76 8.64
N ILE A 30 6.14 7.45 8.80
CA ILE A 30 4.98 6.86 9.50
C ILE A 30 4.97 7.26 10.97
N ILE A 31 6.10 7.19 11.68
CA ILE A 31 6.18 7.61 13.10
C ILE A 31 5.78 9.08 13.25
N ASN A 32 6.29 9.95 12.37
CA ASN A 32 6.04 11.39 12.43
C ASN A 32 4.63 11.78 11.96
N SER A 33 4.02 10.98 11.09
CA SER A 33 2.74 11.29 10.44
C SER A 33 1.98 10.00 10.10
N PRO A 34 1.46 9.30 11.13
CA PRO A 34 0.94 7.94 10.98
C PRO A 34 -0.36 7.86 10.17
N LYS A 35 -1.07 8.98 10.04
CA LYS A 35 -2.33 9.10 9.30
C LYS A 35 -2.15 9.50 7.83
N THR A 36 -0.93 9.46 7.30
CA THR A 36 -0.67 9.76 5.89
C THR A 36 -0.64 8.46 5.07
N PRO A 37 -1.64 8.20 4.19
CA PRO A 37 -1.73 6.97 3.41
C PRO A 37 -0.49 6.71 2.54
N ALA A 38 0.08 7.78 1.97
CA ALA A 38 1.23 7.69 1.07
C ALA A 38 2.43 6.99 1.70
N PHE A 39 2.70 7.20 3.00
CA PHE A 39 3.87 6.58 3.64
C PHE A 39 3.70 5.07 3.84
N HIS A 40 2.48 4.63 4.18
CA HIS A 40 2.18 3.20 4.24
C HIS A 40 2.24 2.56 2.86
N ASN A 41 1.74 3.24 1.83
CA ASN A 41 1.82 2.76 0.45
C ASN A 41 3.26 2.64 -0.05
N LEU A 42 4.10 3.65 0.20
CA LEU A 42 5.52 3.62 -0.19
C LEU A 42 6.28 2.52 0.54
N LEU A 43 6.04 2.32 1.84
CA LEU A 43 6.59 1.18 2.58
C LEU A 43 6.14 -0.15 1.95
N GLY A 44 4.87 -0.27 1.58
CA GLY A 44 4.35 -1.45 0.89
C GLY A 44 5.07 -1.73 -0.44
N LEU A 45 5.36 -0.70 -1.23
CA LEU A 45 6.12 -0.83 -2.48
C LEU A 45 7.56 -1.31 -2.22
N ILE A 46 8.24 -0.77 -1.22
CA ILE A 46 9.59 -1.19 -0.84
C ILE A 46 9.59 -2.67 -0.45
N LEU A 47 8.64 -3.07 0.40
CA LEU A 47 8.49 -4.46 0.84
C LEU A 47 8.15 -5.40 -0.32
N GLU A 48 7.39 -4.95 -1.32
CA GLU A 48 7.13 -5.72 -2.54
C GLU A 48 8.42 -5.99 -3.33
N LYS A 49 9.28 -4.97 -3.48
CA LYS A 49 10.57 -5.10 -4.16
C LYS A 49 11.54 -6.03 -3.45
N GLU A 50 11.41 -6.17 -2.14
CA GLU A 50 12.16 -7.13 -1.32
C GLU A 50 11.48 -8.51 -1.21
N CYS A 51 10.42 -8.77 -1.99
CA CYS A 51 9.64 -10.02 -1.96
C CYS A 51 8.97 -10.32 -0.60
N ARG A 52 8.80 -9.31 0.26
CA ARG A 52 8.15 -9.40 1.59
C ARG A 52 6.62 -9.20 1.45
N HIS A 53 5.99 -10.02 0.60
CA HIS A 53 4.62 -9.84 0.11
C HIS A 53 3.54 -9.70 1.21
N VAL A 54 3.61 -10.50 2.28
CA VAL A 54 2.62 -10.44 3.37
C VAL A 54 2.67 -9.09 4.09
N GLN A 55 3.87 -8.56 4.31
CA GLN A 55 4.04 -7.26 4.95
C GLN A 55 3.64 -6.13 4.00
N ALA A 56 3.98 -6.23 2.71
CA ALA A 56 3.55 -5.29 1.68
C ALA A 56 2.02 -5.16 1.63
N MET A 57 1.30 -6.29 1.60
CA MET A 57 -0.16 -6.32 1.64
C MET A 57 -0.73 -5.60 2.87
N LYS A 58 -0.15 -5.82 4.05
CA LYS A 58 -0.57 -5.14 5.28
C LYS A 58 -0.38 -3.62 5.17
N CYS A 59 0.72 -3.17 4.58
CA CYS A 59 1.00 -1.76 4.35
C CYS A 59 0.00 -1.11 3.38
N PHE A 60 -0.32 -1.77 2.25
CA PHE A 60 -1.36 -1.27 1.33
C PHE A 60 -2.73 -1.23 1.99
N LYS A 61 -3.07 -2.24 2.80
CA LYS A 61 -4.31 -2.27 3.58
C LYS A 61 -4.38 -1.08 4.54
N ASN A 62 -3.33 -0.83 5.30
CA ASN A 62 -3.28 0.33 6.20
C ASN A 62 -3.46 1.65 5.46
N ALA A 63 -2.85 1.80 4.27
CA ALA A 63 -3.02 3.00 3.45
C ALA A 63 -4.48 3.18 3.01
N TYR A 64 -5.14 2.11 2.58
CA TYR A 64 -6.55 2.11 2.20
C TYR A 64 -7.49 2.37 3.39
N ASP A 65 -7.22 1.77 4.55
CA ASP A 65 -8.00 1.97 5.77
C ASP A 65 -7.91 3.43 6.28
N LEU A 66 -6.79 4.13 6.01
CA LEU A 66 -6.62 5.55 6.32
C LEU A 66 -7.37 6.46 5.34
N ASP A 67 -7.39 6.10 4.06
CA ASP A 67 -8.09 6.84 3.00
C ASP A 67 -8.49 5.90 1.87
N GLN A 68 -9.79 5.56 1.82
CA GLN A 68 -10.35 4.70 0.78
C GLN A 68 -10.35 5.36 -0.61
N GLY A 69 -10.23 6.68 -0.68
CA GLY A 69 -10.08 7.44 -1.93
C GLY A 69 -8.63 7.56 -2.40
N TYR A 70 -7.66 7.01 -1.64
CA TYR A 70 -6.26 7.02 -2.04
C TYR A 70 -5.97 5.94 -3.08
N GLU A 71 -6.14 6.33 -4.35
CA GLU A 71 -6.03 5.46 -5.54
C GLU A 71 -4.82 4.52 -5.58
N PRO A 72 -3.59 4.94 -5.22
CA PRO A 72 -2.43 4.05 -5.26
C PRO A 72 -2.58 2.82 -4.34
N ALA A 73 -3.18 2.97 -3.16
CA ALA A 73 -3.38 1.86 -2.24
C ALA A 73 -4.44 0.87 -2.75
N ARG A 74 -5.53 1.39 -3.32
CA ARG A 74 -6.58 0.56 -3.95
C ARG A 74 -6.00 -0.30 -5.06
N TYR A 75 -5.27 0.32 -5.99
CA TYR A 75 -4.63 -0.38 -7.10
C TYR A 75 -3.68 -1.48 -6.62
N ASN A 76 -2.85 -1.20 -5.62
CA ASN A 76 -1.91 -2.17 -5.07
C ASN A 76 -2.61 -3.33 -4.35
N LEU A 77 -3.69 -3.07 -3.62
CA LEU A 77 -4.50 -4.12 -2.97
C LEU A 77 -5.19 -5.03 -3.99
N GLU A 78 -5.80 -4.47 -5.02
CA GLU A 78 -6.45 -5.25 -6.08
C GLU A 78 -5.44 -6.19 -6.75
N ARG A 79 -4.27 -5.68 -7.12
CA ARG A 79 -3.18 -6.48 -7.70
C ARG A 79 -2.76 -7.65 -6.79
N TYR A 80 -2.69 -7.42 -5.49
CA TYR A 80 -2.31 -8.45 -4.51
C TYR A 80 -3.44 -9.44 -4.19
N GLY A 81 -4.71 -9.00 -4.24
CA GLY A 81 -5.88 -9.87 -4.07
C GLY A 81 -6.05 -10.88 -5.21
N ILE A 82 -5.64 -10.49 -6.43
CA ILE A 82 -5.69 -11.35 -7.62
C ILE A 82 -4.67 -12.51 -7.55
N PHE A 83 -3.61 -12.42 -6.74
CA PHE A 83 -2.61 -13.49 -6.64
C PHE A 83 -3.08 -14.72 -5.84
N CYS A 84 -4.33 -14.75 -5.39
CA CYS A 84 -4.96 -16.00 -4.94
C CYS A 84 -5.49 -16.75 -6.19
N PRO A 85 -4.92 -17.90 -6.61
CA PRO A 85 -5.48 -18.72 -7.68
C PRO A 85 -6.71 -19.50 -7.19
N ILE A 86 -7.53 -18.88 -6.35
CA ILE A 86 -8.88 -19.36 -6.09
C ILE A 86 -9.74 -18.65 -7.13
N LYS A 87 -9.90 -19.30 -8.29
CA LYS A 87 -11.13 -19.12 -9.08
C LYS A 87 -12.28 -19.24 -8.07
N ASN A 88 -12.98 -18.14 -7.80
CA ASN A 88 -14.09 -18.00 -6.83
C ASN A 88 -13.71 -17.57 -5.40
N CYS A 89 -13.51 -16.27 -5.16
CA CYS A 89 -14.09 -15.63 -3.96
C CYS A 89 -14.47 -14.18 -4.29
N MET A 90 -15.53 -14.05 -5.10
CA MET A 90 -16.39 -12.89 -5.18
C MET A 90 -17.77 -13.39 -4.74
N TYR A 91 -18.23 -12.98 -3.57
CA TYR A 91 -19.63 -13.06 -3.20
C TYR A 91 -20.11 -11.62 -3.11
N SER A 92 -20.37 -10.99 -4.26
CA SER A 92 -21.38 -9.94 -4.24
C SER A 92 -22.59 -10.54 -3.50
N VAL A 93 -23.03 -9.90 -2.42
CA VAL A 93 -24.42 -10.04 -2.00
C VAL A 93 -25.23 -9.42 -3.12
N GLU A 94 -25.55 -10.24 -4.12
CA GLU A 94 -26.75 -9.96 -4.91
C GLU A 94 -27.89 -10.09 -3.90
N GLU A 95 -28.31 -8.97 -3.32
CA GLU A 95 -29.64 -8.91 -2.72
C GLU A 95 -30.61 -9.12 -3.88
N GLU A 96 -31.05 -10.37 -4.08
CA GLU A 96 -32.16 -10.65 -4.97
C GLU A 96 -33.36 -9.79 -4.52
N PRO A 97 -34.05 -9.10 -5.44
CA PRO A 97 -35.24 -8.36 -5.08
C PRO A 97 -36.27 -9.35 -4.54
N ILE A 98 -36.79 -9.03 -3.35
CA ILE A 98 -37.89 -9.76 -2.73
C ILE A 98 -39.12 -9.55 -3.61
N GLU A 99 -39.48 -10.54 -4.43
CA GLU A 99 -40.83 -10.69 -5.02
C GLU A 99 -41.69 -11.63 -4.16
#